data_AF-A0A940BRC4-F1
#
_entry.id   AF-A0A940BRC4-F1
#
_cell.length_a   1.000
_cell.length_b   1.000
_cell.length_c   1.000
_cell.angle_alpha   90.00
_cell.angle_beta   90.00
_cell.angle_gamma   90.00
#
_symmetry.space_group_name_H-M   'P 1'
#
loop_
_entity.id
_entity.type
_entity.pdbx_description
1 polymer ?
#
loop_
_entity_poly.entity_id
_entity_poly.type
_entity_poly.pdbx_seq_one_letter_code
_entity_poly.pdbx_strand_id
1 'polypeptide(L)'
;MNADKTYYCFADFEFTCGANIGINTCELLSAGAVICSSDYEIVERFYCTSRPVCRPRLTKQCRKLTKLTQEEISASDDSNKVLSDLLALLDRYSVDKIWVWGNFDKPAISSDMRNHQRKLRPASSISATWKRIIDIQETVVKKLGLPQAVSIGELSSVFGYTPETGTFHNALNDAMAFYWIHRAAYTSDLEANEKFTGLRRERLERLEHMRLEAQQTRLEAGKAVPMTPAEREYYTALCVKGTKGECRSFLKLRLNILKGEARFPEGARLAAIYYPTNHQVRVITEEQLDDSLIHPNARILRYIKGKAEIIPLVAESE
;
A
#
# COMPACT_ATOMS: atom_id res chain seq x y z
N MET A 1 40.16 6.24 1.56
CA MET A 1 38.77 6.48 2.00
C MET A 1 38.79 6.78 3.49
N ASN A 2 38.06 7.78 3.97
CA ASN A 2 37.94 8.02 5.41
C ASN A 2 37.17 6.84 6.03
N ALA A 3 37.85 6.06 6.88
CA ALA A 3 37.31 4.85 7.50
C ALA A 3 36.12 5.12 8.45
N ASP A 4 35.83 6.39 8.77
CA ASP A 4 34.79 6.79 9.72
C ASP A 4 33.45 7.21 9.09
N LYS A 5 33.36 7.35 7.75
CA LYS A 5 32.11 7.77 7.10
C LYS A 5 31.24 6.55 6.78
N THR A 6 30.01 6.54 7.31
CA THR A 6 28.95 5.62 6.87
C THR A 6 28.39 6.10 5.52
N TYR A 7 28.01 5.17 4.66
CA TYR A 7 27.45 5.43 3.34
C TYR A 7 26.06 4.83 3.18
N TYR A 8 25.21 5.50 2.40
CA TYR A 8 23.88 5.03 2.02
C TYR A 8 23.82 4.78 0.51
N CYS A 9 23.04 3.79 0.08
CA CYS A 9 22.72 3.56 -1.32
C CYS A 9 21.21 3.70 -1.53
N PHE A 10 20.83 4.66 -2.36
CA PHE A 10 19.48 4.82 -2.88
C PHE A 10 19.44 4.23 -4.27
N ALA A 11 18.50 3.34 -4.56
CA ALA A 11 18.40 2.70 -5.85
C ALA A 11 16.96 2.65 -6.36
N ASP A 12 16.85 2.48 -7.66
CA ASP A 12 15.63 2.16 -8.39
C ASP A 12 15.99 1.19 -9.53
N PHE A 13 15.00 0.40 -9.96
CA PHE A 13 15.19 -0.60 -11.00
C PHE A 13 14.00 -0.59 -11.97
N GLU A 14 14.28 -0.61 -13.26
CA GLU A 14 13.25 -0.75 -14.29
C GLU A 14 13.14 -2.20 -14.75
N PHE A 15 11.92 -2.63 -15.06
CA PHE A 15 11.63 -4.01 -15.42
C PHE A 15 10.77 -4.13 -16.67
N THR A 16 10.84 -5.29 -17.31
CA THR A 16 9.89 -5.64 -18.39
C THR A 16 8.45 -5.62 -17.88
N CYS A 17 7.53 -5.20 -18.75
CA CYS A 17 6.18 -4.76 -18.43
C CYS A 17 5.26 -4.91 -19.67
N GLY A 18 3.96 -5.13 -19.46
CA GLY A 18 3.01 -5.32 -20.55
C GLY A 18 1.84 -6.22 -20.17
N ALA A 19 0.90 -6.42 -21.12
CA ALA A 19 -0.35 -7.17 -20.91
C ALA A 19 -0.18 -8.58 -20.29
N ASN A 20 0.99 -9.22 -20.48
CA ASN A 20 1.29 -10.57 -19.96
C ASN A 20 2.60 -10.62 -19.16
N ILE A 21 3.04 -9.47 -18.64
CA ILE A 21 4.25 -9.36 -17.82
C ILE A 21 3.84 -8.71 -16.50
N GLY A 22 3.84 -9.52 -15.45
CA GLY A 22 3.53 -9.08 -14.09
C GLY A 22 4.73 -9.24 -13.19
N ILE A 23 4.55 -8.89 -11.92
CA ILE A 23 5.59 -8.90 -10.88
C ILE A 23 6.34 -10.24 -10.73
N ASN A 24 5.72 -11.35 -11.16
CA ASN A 24 6.30 -12.69 -11.08
C ASN A 24 6.95 -13.19 -12.38
N THR A 25 6.85 -12.42 -13.47
CA THR A 25 7.35 -12.78 -14.80
C THR A 25 8.18 -11.68 -15.47
N CYS A 26 8.40 -10.57 -14.77
CA CYS A 26 9.23 -9.46 -15.20
C CYS A 26 10.73 -9.77 -15.05
N GLU A 27 11.55 -9.00 -15.75
CA GLU A 27 13.00 -9.14 -15.86
C GLU A 27 13.64 -7.75 -15.86
N LEU A 28 14.85 -7.63 -15.32
CA LEU A 28 15.54 -6.35 -15.14
C LEU A 28 15.91 -5.73 -16.49
N LEU A 29 15.60 -4.43 -16.66
CA LEU A 29 15.92 -3.61 -17.82
C LEU A 29 16.97 -2.54 -17.54
N SER A 30 16.98 -1.96 -16.35
CA SER A 30 18.06 -1.07 -15.92
C SER A 30 18.11 -0.98 -14.40
N ALA A 31 19.30 -0.67 -13.90
CA ALA A 31 19.57 -0.43 -12.49
C ALA A 31 20.21 0.95 -12.34
N GLY A 32 19.66 1.75 -11.42
CA GLY A 32 20.18 3.06 -11.06
C GLY A 32 20.45 3.11 -9.57
N ALA A 33 21.59 3.70 -9.18
CA ALA A 33 21.90 3.90 -7.78
C ALA A 33 22.68 5.19 -7.53
N VAL A 34 22.48 5.76 -6.34
CA VAL A 34 23.20 6.93 -5.83
C VAL A 34 23.78 6.56 -4.48
N ILE A 35 25.09 6.69 -4.34
CA ILE A 35 25.79 6.48 -3.07
C ILE A 35 26.16 7.85 -2.50
N CYS A 36 25.78 8.09 -1.25
CA CYS A 36 26.19 9.28 -0.52
C CYS A 36 26.74 8.93 0.86
N SER A 37 27.56 9.82 1.42
CA SER A 37 27.96 9.74 2.82
C SER A 37 26.77 10.03 3.74
N SER A 38 26.91 9.76 5.03
CA SER A 38 25.93 10.12 6.07
C SER A 38 25.64 11.63 6.16
N ASP A 39 26.54 12.48 5.66
CA ASP A 39 26.34 13.93 5.53
C ASP A 39 25.61 14.33 4.23
N TYR A 40 25.12 13.35 3.46
CA TYR A 40 24.50 13.52 2.15
C TYR A 40 25.42 14.15 1.09
N GLU A 41 26.70 13.86 1.15
CA GLU A 41 27.63 14.15 0.04
C GLU A 41 27.57 12.98 -0.95
N ILE A 42 27.07 13.20 -2.17
CA ILE A 42 27.06 12.17 -3.22
C ILE A 42 28.50 11.87 -3.63
N VAL A 43 28.90 10.61 -3.48
CA VAL A 43 30.24 10.12 -3.84
C VAL A 43 30.25 9.27 -5.10
N GLU A 44 29.10 8.70 -5.49
CA GLU A 44 29.02 7.90 -6.72
C GLU A 44 27.59 7.83 -7.28
N ARG A 45 27.50 7.64 -8.60
CA ARG A 45 26.25 7.39 -9.33
C ARG A 45 26.44 6.22 -10.27
N PHE A 46 25.53 5.26 -10.21
CA PHE A 46 25.55 4.08 -11.06
C PHE A 46 24.32 4.07 -11.96
N TYR A 47 24.52 3.80 -13.24
CA TYR A 47 23.45 3.50 -14.18
C TYR A 47 23.92 2.47 -15.18
N CYS A 48 23.15 1.39 -15.33
CA CYS A 48 23.43 0.36 -16.32
C CYS A 48 22.13 -0.28 -16.81
N THR A 49 22.05 -0.55 -18.10
CA THR A 49 20.95 -1.28 -18.73
C THR A 49 21.23 -2.78 -18.74
N SER A 50 20.18 -3.59 -18.70
CA SER A 50 20.22 -5.05 -18.61
C SER A 50 19.37 -5.69 -19.71
N ARG A 51 19.88 -6.74 -20.34
CA ARG A 51 19.16 -7.52 -21.35
C ARG A 51 18.39 -8.68 -20.70
N PRO A 52 17.05 -8.71 -20.79
CA PRO A 52 16.24 -9.82 -20.29
C PRO A 52 16.57 -11.15 -20.98
N VAL A 53 16.59 -12.24 -20.22
CA VAL A 53 16.94 -13.58 -20.73
C VAL A 53 15.76 -14.32 -21.36
N CYS A 54 14.53 -14.00 -20.96
CA CYS A 54 13.30 -14.62 -21.44
C CYS A 54 12.53 -13.74 -22.41
N ARG A 55 12.54 -12.42 -22.20
CA ARG A 55 11.77 -11.43 -22.96
C ARG A 55 12.68 -10.32 -23.50
N PRO A 56 13.64 -10.65 -24.39
CA PRO A 56 14.66 -9.69 -24.85
C PRO A 56 14.10 -8.53 -25.69
N ARG A 57 12.84 -8.62 -26.15
CA ARG A 57 12.18 -7.57 -26.94
C ARG A 57 11.31 -6.70 -26.04
N LEU A 58 11.60 -5.40 -26.00
CA LEU A 58 10.80 -4.42 -25.27
C LEU A 58 9.39 -4.29 -25.87
N THR A 59 8.39 -4.33 -25.00
CA THR A 59 7.01 -4.01 -25.38
C THR A 59 6.87 -2.51 -25.68
N LYS A 60 5.84 -2.12 -26.45
CA LYS A 60 5.52 -0.70 -26.68
C LYS A 60 5.29 0.05 -25.36
N GLN A 61 4.68 -0.61 -24.38
CA GLN A 61 4.44 -0.05 -23.05
C GLN A 61 5.75 0.28 -22.34
N CYS A 62 6.72 -0.64 -22.30
CA CYS A 62 7.98 -0.37 -21.60
C CYS A 62 8.81 0.71 -22.27
N ARG A 63 8.86 0.75 -23.61
CA ARG A 63 9.53 1.84 -24.33
C ARG A 63 8.92 3.18 -24.01
N LYS A 64 7.58 3.26 -23.96
CA LYS A 64 6.88 4.50 -23.64
C LYS A 64 7.14 4.94 -22.20
N LEU A 65 7.14 3.99 -21.27
CA LEU A 65 7.35 4.22 -19.84
C LEU A 65 8.79 4.64 -19.56
N THR A 66 9.74 3.76 -19.88
CA THR A 66 11.16 3.88 -19.47
C THR A 66 12.03 4.70 -20.42
N LYS A 67 11.53 4.99 -21.62
CA LYS A 67 12.28 5.60 -22.74
C LYS A 67 13.46 4.77 -23.25
N LEU A 68 13.68 3.57 -22.73
CA LEU A 68 14.71 2.65 -23.21
C LEU A 68 14.43 2.21 -24.66
N THR A 69 15.48 2.17 -25.46
CA THR A 69 15.47 1.70 -26.85
C THR A 69 15.77 0.20 -26.92
N GLN A 70 15.46 -0.42 -28.06
CA GLN A 70 15.79 -1.84 -28.22
C GLN A 70 17.29 -2.03 -28.36
N GLU A 71 17.94 -1.06 -28.99
CA GLU A 71 19.34 -1.04 -29.34
C GLU A 71 20.17 -1.04 -28.05
N GLU A 72 19.81 -0.18 -27.09
CA GLU A 72 20.41 -0.16 -25.74
C GLU A 72 20.27 -1.53 -25.07
N ILE A 73 19.04 -2.05 -24.96
CA ILE A 73 18.78 -3.34 -24.29
C ILE A 73 19.43 -4.53 -25.00
N SER A 74 19.57 -4.47 -26.32
CA SER A 74 20.19 -5.58 -27.07
C SER A 74 21.71 -5.61 -26.91
N ALA A 75 22.32 -4.44 -26.68
CA ALA A 75 23.75 -4.26 -26.42
C ALA A 75 24.13 -4.47 -24.95
N SER A 76 23.17 -4.46 -24.02
CA SER A 76 23.38 -4.67 -22.60
C SER A 76 23.85 -6.09 -22.25
N ASP A 77 24.63 -6.17 -21.17
CA ASP A 77 24.85 -7.40 -20.42
C ASP A 77 23.55 -7.92 -19.77
N ASP A 78 23.54 -9.18 -19.32
CA ASP A 78 22.42 -9.69 -18.54
C ASP A 78 22.40 -9.13 -17.10
N SER A 79 21.28 -9.32 -16.41
CA SER A 79 21.07 -8.75 -15.08
C SER A 79 22.04 -9.30 -14.03
N ASN A 80 22.54 -10.53 -14.18
CA ASN A 80 23.51 -11.08 -13.25
C ASN A 80 24.85 -10.34 -13.34
N LYS A 81 25.28 -9.99 -14.55
CA LYS A 81 26.49 -9.17 -14.74
C LYS A 81 26.27 -7.72 -14.29
N VAL A 82 25.15 -7.09 -14.68
CA VAL A 82 24.82 -5.71 -14.28
C VAL A 82 24.77 -5.57 -12.75
N LEU A 83 24.12 -6.50 -12.06
CA LEU A 83 24.05 -6.49 -10.60
C LEU A 83 25.37 -6.85 -9.94
N SER A 84 26.25 -7.60 -10.62
CA SER A 84 27.62 -7.82 -10.15
C SER A 84 28.40 -6.51 -10.08
N ASP A 85 28.24 -5.63 -11.08
CA ASP A 85 28.93 -4.34 -11.11
C ASP A 85 28.41 -3.39 -10.04
N LEU A 86 27.08 -3.39 -9.81
CA LEU A 86 26.48 -2.67 -8.69
C LEU A 86 27.02 -3.18 -7.34
N LEU A 87 27.09 -4.50 -7.12
CA LEU A 87 27.61 -5.06 -5.87
C LEU A 87 29.08 -4.71 -5.65
N ALA A 88 29.91 -4.81 -6.69
CA ALA A 88 31.32 -4.42 -6.62
C ALA A 88 31.46 -2.93 -6.24
N LEU A 89 30.60 -2.07 -6.79
CA LEU A 89 30.53 -0.67 -6.41
C LEU A 89 30.17 -0.49 -4.93
N LEU A 90 29.14 -1.19 -4.43
CA LEU A 90 28.71 -1.10 -3.03
C LEU A 90 29.80 -1.57 -2.07
N ASP A 91 30.53 -2.62 -2.44
CA ASP A 91 31.61 -3.18 -1.62
C ASP A 91 32.77 -2.17 -1.46
N ARG A 92 33.05 -1.31 -2.47
CA ARG A 92 34.04 -0.21 -2.33
C ARG A 92 33.68 0.74 -1.19
N TYR A 93 32.39 0.96 -0.96
CA TYR A 93 31.87 1.88 0.07
C TYR A 93 31.38 1.16 1.33
N SER A 94 31.62 -0.16 1.45
CA SER A 94 31.14 -0.98 2.56
C SER A 94 29.62 -0.87 2.80
N VAL A 95 28.85 -0.74 1.71
CA VAL A 95 27.38 -0.62 1.77
C VAL A 95 26.74 -1.99 1.67
N ASP A 96 26.04 -2.40 2.73
CA ASP A 96 25.34 -3.68 2.85
C ASP A 96 23.83 -3.60 2.50
N LYS A 97 23.27 -2.39 2.47
CA LYS A 97 21.84 -2.13 2.24
C LYS A 97 21.61 -1.26 1.01
N ILE A 98 20.67 -1.69 0.19
CA ILE A 98 20.17 -0.95 -0.96
C ILE A 98 18.76 -0.48 -0.60
N TRP A 99 18.59 0.83 -0.40
CA TRP A 99 17.29 1.40 -0.11
C TRP A 99 16.55 1.68 -1.40
N VAL A 100 15.27 1.27 -1.45
CA VAL A 100 14.36 1.53 -2.57
C VAL A 100 13.09 2.24 -2.10
N TRP A 101 12.36 2.84 -3.05
CA TRP A 101 11.10 3.54 -2.79
C TRP A 101 9.91 2.70 -3.26
N GLY A 102 9.36 1.90 -2.35
CA GLY A 102 8.16 1.11 -2.59
C GLY A 102 8.45 -0.39 -2.72
N ASN A 103 7.37 -1.17 -2.85
CA ASN A 103 7.41 -2.61 -2.64
C ASN A 103 7.58 -3.43 -3.92
N PHE A 104 7.93 -2.80 -5.06
CA PHE A 104 8.00 -3.48 -6.35
C PHE A 104 9.38 -4.09 -6.66
N ASP A 105 10.48 -3.40 -6.34
CA ASP A 105 11.83 -3.82 -6.75
C ASP A 105 12.22 -5.19 -6.20
N LYS A 106 12.04 -5.41 -4.90
CA LYS A 106 12.44 -6.66 -4.25
C LYS A 106 11.75 -7.90 -4.86
N PRO A 107 10.41 -7.95 -5.02
CA PRO A 107 9.77 -9.08 -5.69
C PRO A 107 10.10 -9.15 -7.19
N ALA A 108 10.31 -8.03 -7.88
CA ALA A 108 10.69 -8.01 -9.30
C ALA A 108 12.11 -8.56 -9.55
N ILE A 109 13.09 -8.25 -8.69
CA ILE A 109 14.43 -8.88 -8.71
C ILE A 109 14.32 -10.39 -8.42
N SER A 110 13.41 -10.80 -7.53
CA SER A 110 13.14 -12.23 -7.31
C SER A 110 12.57 -12.92 -8.55
N SER A 111 11.71 -12.24 -9.31
CA SER A 111 11.22 -12.72 -10.60
C SER A 111 12.34 -12.89 -11.62
N ASP A 112 13.21 -11.91 -11.72
CA ASP A 112 14.36 -11.94 -12.63
C ASP A 112 15.32 -13.10 -12.29
N MET A 113 15.59 -13.32 -11.00
CA MET A 113 16.36 -14.48 -10.51
C MET A 113 15.73 -15.81 -10.95
N ARG A 114 14.41 -15.97 -10.83
CA ARG A 114 13.70 -17.19 -11.28
C ARG A 114 13.79 -17.37 -12.79
N ASN A 115 13.74 -16.28 -13.56
CA ASN A 115 13.89 -16.33 -15.01
C ASN A 115 15.29 -16.79 -15.43
N HIS A 116 16.34 -16.30 -14.76
CA HIS A 116 17.71 -16.80 -14.95
C HIS A 116 17.83 -18.29 -14.63
N GLN A 117 17.31 -18.73 -13.48
CA GLN A 117 17.32 -20.14 -13.09
C GLN A 117 16.61 -21.03 -14.12
N ARG A 118 15.41 -20.62 -14.59
CA ARG A 118 14.66 -21.34 -15.64
C ARG A 118 15.41 -21.43 -16.97
N LYS A 119 16.25 -20.44 -17.27
CA LYS A 119 17.10 -20.41 -18.47
C LYS A 119 18.48 -21.03 -18.25
N LEU A 120 18.73 -21.65 -17.10
CA LEU A 120 20.02 -22.21 -16.72
C LEU A 120 21.16 -21.17 -16.83
N ARG A 121 20.88 -19.92 -16.44
CA ARG A 121 21.82 -18.80 -16.41
C ARG A 121 22.28 -18.52 -14.97
N PRO A 122 23.50 -17.98 -14.78
CA PRO A 122 23.96 -17.52 -13.46
C PRO A 122 22.99 -16.51 -12.83
N ALA A 123 22.76 -16.63 -11.52
CA ALA A 123 21.86 -15.75 -10.77
C ALA A 123 22.39 -15.39 -9.37
N SER A 124 23.69 -15.62 -9.12
CA SER A 124 24.33 -15.39 -7.82
C SER A 124 24.30 -13.91 -7.43
N SER A 125 24.62 -13.01 -8.36
CA SER A 125 24.60 -11.57 -8.12
C SER A 125 23.18 -11.05 -7.96
N ILE A 126 22.22 -11.61 -8.71
CA ILE A 126 20.79 -11.28 -8.55
C ILE A 126 20.31 -11.64 -7.14
N SER A 127 20.66 -12.85 -6.67
CA SER A 127 20.35 -13.31 -5.31
C SER A 127 21.02 -12.46 -4.23
N ALA A 128 22.28 -12.07 -4.43
CA ALA A 128 23.02 -11.22 -3.50
C ALA A 128 22.39 -9.82 -3.40
N THR A 129 22.05 -9.18 -4.52
CA THR A 129 21.33 -7.90 -4.56
C THR A 129 19.97 -8.00 -3.88
N TRP A 130 19.19 -9.05 -4.17
CA TRP A 130 17.88 -9.27 -3.55
C TRP A 130 17.92 -9.26 -2.01
N LYS A 131 18.96 -9.85 -1.42
CA LYS A 131 19.17 -9.89 0.03
C LYS A 131 19.45 -8.50 0.62
N ARG A 132 20.11 -7.62 -0.15
CA ARG A 132 20.49 -6.26 0.27
C ARG A 132 19.36 -5.23 0.08
N ILE A 133 18.33 -5.50 -0.74
CA ILE A 133 17.22 -4.57 -0.98
C ILE A 133 16.32 -4.44 0.25
N ILE A 134 16.06 -3.19 0.67
CA ILE A 134 15.15 -2.82 1.74
C ILE A 134 14.25 -1.67 1.24
N ASP A 135 12.94 -1.89 1.25
CA ASP A 135 11.96 -0.82 1.05
C ASP A 135 11.84 -0.01 2.35
N ILE A 136 12.11 1.29 2.26
CA ILE A 136 11.98 2.22 3.40
C ILE A 136 10.96 3.33 3.15
N GLN A 137 10.10 3.21 2.13
CA GLN A 137 9.11 4.22 1.77
C GLN A 137 8.24 4.61 2.96
N GLU A 138 7.67 3.63 3.68
CA GLU A 138 6.80 3.90 4.84
C GLU A 138 7.54 4.67 5.94
N THR A 139 8.79 4.30 6.22
CA THR A 139 9.65 4.97 7.19
C THR A 139 9.86 6.44 6.82
N VAL A 140 10.16 6.72 5.56
CA VAL A 140 10.39 8.09 5.06
C VAL A 140 9.09 8.89 5.02
N VAL A 141 7.99 8.30 4.56
CA VAL A 141 6.66 8.93 4.56
C VAL A 141 6.23 9.31 5.98
N LYS A 142 6.45 8.43 6.96
CA LYS A 142 6.18 8.72 8.37
C LYS A 142 7.08 9.84 8.91
N LYS A 143 8.37 9.84 8.55
CA LYS A 143 9.32 10.90 8.93
C LYS A 143 8.90 12.27 8.38
N LEU A 144 8.32 12.29 7.18
CA LEU A 144 7.76 13.49 6.55
C LEU A 144 6.39 13.91 7.14
N GLY A 145 5.76 13.09 7.97
CA GLY A 145 4.41 13.37 8.49
C GLY A 145 3.34 13.35 7.40
N LEU A 146 3.56 12.61 6.32
CA LEU A 146 2.58 12.42 5.26
C LEU A 146 1.61 11.30 5.64
N PRO A 147 0.29 11.46 5.38
CA PRO A 147 -0.70 10.45 5.76
C PRO A 147 -0.69 9.21 4.85
N GLN A 148 -0.08 9.31 3.67
CA GLN A 148 0.06 8.24 2.69
C GLN A 148 1.26 8.51 1.78
N ALA A 149 1.73 7.48 1.06
CA ALA A 149 2.77 7.63 0.06
C ALA A 149 2.34 8.58 -1.07
N VAL A 150 3.32 9.34 -1.56
CA VAL A 150 3.19 10.28 -2.67
C VAL A 150 4.08 9.76 -3.82
N SER A 151 3.71 10.07 -5.06
CA SER A 151 4.56 9.70 -6.21
C SER A 151 5.95 10.31 -6.05
N ILE A 152 6.98 9.54 -6.41
CA ILE A 152 8.38 9.97 -6.19
C ILE A 152 8.70 11.27 -6.95
N GLY A 153 8.11 11.45 -8.13
CA GLY A 153 8.33 12.65 -8.93
C GLY A 153 7.67 13.90 -8.38
N GLU A 154 6.43 13.78 -7.88
CA GLU A 154 5.75 14.91 -7.20
C GLU A 154 6.51 15.32 -5.94
N LEU A 155 6.91 14.35 -5.11
CA LEU A 155 7.55 14.61 -3.83
C LEU A 155 8.98 15.15 -3.98
N SER A 156 9.76 14.62 -4.91
CA SER A 156 11.12 15.11 -5.16
C SER A 156 11.14 16.52 -5.75
N SER A 157 10.16 16.88 -6.60
CA SER A 157 9.99 18.24 -7.15
C SER A 157 9.77 19.29 -6.05
N VAL A 158 9.02 18.94 -5.00
CA VAL A 158 8.80 19.79 -3.83
C VAL A 158 10.10 20.03 -3.04
N PHE A 159 11.03 19.08 -3.08
CA PHE A 159 12.36 19.19 -2.48
C PHE A 159 13.43 19.69 -3.45
N GLY A 160 13.02 20.26 -4.58
CA GLY A 160 13.92 20.94 -5.51
C GLY A 160 14.63 20.02 -6.50
N TYR A 161 14.17 18.77 -6.65
CA TYR A 161 14.70 17.87 -7.67
C TYR A 161 13.69 17.57 -8.77
N THR A 162 14.13 17.83 -9.99
CA THR A 162 13.54 17.31 -11.22
C THR A 162 14.67 16.81 -12.10
N PRO A 163 14.50 15.72 -12.88
CA PRO A 163 15.53 15.26 -13.78
C PRO A 163 16.00 16.37 -14.73
N GLU A 164 17.30 16.68 -14.75
CA GLU A 164 17.88 17.64 -15.70
C GLU A 164 17.82 17.13 -17.14
N THR A 165 17.96 15.80 -17.30
CA THR A 165 17.83 15.09 -18.57
C THR A 165 16.98 13.84 -18.41
N GLY A 166 16.28 13.44 -19.48
CA GLY A 166 15.39 12.29 -19.46
C GLY A 166 14.07 12.55 -18.74
N THR A 167 13.48 11.49 -18.18
CA THR A 167 12.20 11.53 -17.45
C THR A 167 12.29 10.69 -16.18
N PHE A 168 11.25 10.78 -15.34
CA PHE A 168 10.94 9.71 -14.38
C PHE A 168 10.71 8.38 -15.13
N HIS A 169 10.82 7.26 -14.43
CA HIS A 169 10.97 5.92 -15.01
C HIS A 169 12.30 5.70 -15.74
N ASN A 170 13.31 6.46 -15.32
CA ASN A 170 14.70 6.14 -15.58
C ASN A 170 15.34 5.83 -14.23
N ALA A 171 15.91 4.64 -14.09
CA ALA A 171 16.36 4.13 -12.81
C ALA A 171 17.33 5.08 -12.06
N LEU A 172 18.22 5.80 -12.74
CA LEU A 172 19.12 6.74 -12.06
C LEU A 172 18.40 8.01 -11.63
N ASN A 173 17.51 8.53 -12.46
CA ASN A 173 16.70 9.70 -12.11
C ASN A 173 15.80 9.42 -10.92
N ASP A 174 15.21 8.22 -10.85
CA ASP A 174 14.32 7.83 -9.76
C ASP A 174 15.12 7.55 -8.47
N ALA A 175 16.33 6.98 -8.56
CA ALA A 175 17.27 6.88 -7.44
C ALA A 175 17.73 8.27 -6.92
N MET A 176 17.99 9.23 -7.81
CA MET A 176 18.30 10.62 -7.45
C MET A 176 17.10 11.30 -6.78
N ALA A 177 15.89 11.11 -7.31
CA ALA A 177 14.66 11.61 -6.71
C ALA A 177 14.51 11.07 -5.29
N PHE A 178 14.74 9.77 -5.10
CA PHE A 178 14.68 9.15 -3.79
C PHE A 178 15.70 9.74 -2.82
N TYR A 179 16.96 9.89 -3.25
CA TYR A 179 18.01 10.55 -2.47
C TYR A 179 17.58 11.95 -1.98
N TRP A 180 16.99 12.78 -2.85
CA TRP A 180 16.55 14.13 -2.49
C TRP A 180 15.41 14.13 -1.46
N ILE A 181 14.46 13.21 -1.62
CA ILE A 181 13.36 13.02 -0.65
C ILE A 181 13.93 12.60 0.71
N HIS A 182 14.81 11.60 0.72
CA HIS A 182 15.42 11.11 1.95
C HIS A 182 16.32 12.16 2.61
N ARG A 183 17.04 12.96 1.83
CA ARG A 183 17.81 14.10 2.38
C ARG A 183 16.89 15.10 3.06
N ALA A 184 15.86 15.57 2.37
CA ALA A 184 14.95 16.55 2.92
C ALA A 184 14.26 16.06 4.20
N ALA A 185 13.84 14.79 4.25
CA ALA A 185 13.19 14.21 5.41
C ALA A 185 14.05 14.18 6.69
N TYR A 186 15.38 14.22 6.56
CA TYR A 186 16.30 14.09 7.70
C TYR A 186 17.16 15.32 7.96
N THR A 187 17.32 16.23 6.99
CA THR A 187 18.21 17.38 7.13
C THR A 187 17.51 18.74 7.02
N SER A 188 16.30 18.80 6.43
CA SER A 188 15.64 20.07 6.15
C SER A 188 14.65 20.46 7.24
N ASP A 189 14.46 21.77 7.42
CA ASP A 189 13.28 22.30 8.11
C ASP A 189 12.06 22.16 7.18
N LEU A 190 11.26 21.13 7.44
CA LEU A 190 10.08 20.81 6.63
C LEU A 190 8.98 21.86 6.74
N GLU A 191 8.87 22.56 7.88
CA GLU A 191 7.84 23.58 8.08
C GLU A 191 8.18 24.88 7.34
N ALA A 192 9.47 25.17 7.13
CA ALA A 192 9.91 26.28 6.31
C ALA A 192 9.69 26.07 4.80
N ASN A 193 9.43 24.84 4.35
CA ASN A 193 9.17 24.56 2.92
C ASN A 193 7.68 24.71 2.60
N GLU A 194 7.28 25.88 2.10
CA GLU A 194 5.89 26.21 1.73
C GLU A 194 5.27 25.23 0.72
N LYS A 195 6.06 24.75 -0.25
CA LYS A 195 5.57 23.77 -1.24
C LYS A 195 5.22 22.44 -0.56
N PHE A 196 6.06 22.02 0.39
CA PHE A 196 5.85 20.78 1.13
C PHE A 196 4.69 20.89 2.11
N THR A 197 4.61 21.96 2.89
CA THR A 197 3.51 22.17 3.84
C THR A 197 2.18 22.30 3.11
N GLY A 198 2.16 22.96 1.94
CA GLY A 198 1.02 23.01 1.04
C GLY A 198 0.57 21.61 0.57
N LEU A 199 1.49 20.81 0.04
CA LEU A 199 1.22 19.44 -0.38
C LEU A 199 0.68 18.58 0.77
N ARG A 200 1.31 18.64 1.95
CA ARG A 200 0.90 17.86 3.13
C ARG A 200 -0.51 18.24 3.59
N ARG A 201 -0.82 19.54 3.64
CA ARG A 201 -2.15 20.05 3.99
C ARG A 201 -3.21 19.55 3.02
N GLU A 202 -2.97 19.68 1.71
CA GLU A 202 -3.91 19.22 0.67
C GLU A 202 -4.23 17.72 0.81
N ARG A 203 -3.22 16.89 1.13
CA ARG A 203 -3.41 15.45 1.34
C ARG A 203 -4.23 15.14 2.59
N LEU A 204 -4.01 15.86 3.69
CA LEU A 204 -4.79 15.71 4.92
C LEU A 204 -6.25 16.13 4.73
N GLU A 205 -6.48 17.28 4.10
CA GLU A 205 -7.83 17.78 3.79
C GLU A 205 -8.60 16.82 2.89
N ARG A 206 -7.94 16.28 1.84
CA ARG A 206 -8.55 15.29 0.95
C ARG A 206 -8.97 14.03 1.70
N LEU A 207 -8.13 13.53 2.60
CA LEU A 207 -8.45 12.36 3.42
C LEU A 207 -9.60 12.62 4.39
N GLU A 208 -9.62 13.80 5.00
CA GLU A 208 -10.72 14.22 5.87
C GLU A 208 -12.03 14.32 5.08
N HIS A 209 -12.02 14.93 3.90
CA HIS A 209 -13.19 15.02 3.04
C HIS A 209 -13.72 13.62 2.65
N MET A 210 -12.85 12.74 2.15
CA MET A 210 -13.24 11.37 1.82
C MET A 210 -13.80 10.61 3.03
N ARG A 211 -13.26 10.84 4.24
CA ARG A 211 -13.77 10.25 5.47
C ARG A 211 -15.17 10.78 5.82
N LEU A 212 -15.39 12.08 5.69
CA LEU A 212 -16.69 12.73 5.94
C LEU A 212 -17.73 12.28 4.90
N GLU A 213 -17.38 12.23 3.62
CA GLU A 213 -18.24 11.70 2.56
C GLU A 213 -18.60 10.23 2.80
N ALA A 214 -17.61 9.37 3.06
CA ALA A 214 -17.87 7.96 3.37
C ALA A 214 -18.76 7.81 4.60
N GLN A 215 -18.59 8.68 5.60
CA GLN A 215 -19.48 8.71 6.77
C GLN A 215 -20.90 9.14 6.37
N GLN A 216 -21.06 10.19 5.57
CA GLN A 216 -22.36 10.69 5.12
C GLN A 216 -23.08 9.66 4.24
N THR A 217 -22.40 9.04 3.28
CA THR A 217 -22.95 7.96 2.45
C THR A 217 -23.44 6.80 3.31
N ARG A 218 -22.70 6.43 4.36
CA ARG A 218 -23.14 5.39 5.30
C ARG A 218 -24.39 5.79 6.06
N LEU A 219 -24.52 7.07 6.45
CA LEU A 219 -25.71 7.59 7.13
C LEU A 219 -26.93 7.62 6.22
N GLU A 220 -26.78 8.13 5.00
CA GLU A 220 -27.86 8.15 4.01
C GLU A 220 -28.30 6.75 3.62
N ALA A 221 -27.35 5.81 3.41
CA ALA A 221 -27.67 4.40 3.21
C ALA A 221 -28.45 3.82 4.39
N GLY A 222 -28.06 4.13 5.63
CA GLY A 222 -28.78 3.69 6.83
C GLY A 222 -30.21 4.25 6.92
N LYS A 223 -30.42 5.51 6.54
CA LYS A 223 -31.75 6.15 6.50
C LYS A 223 -32.63 5.63 5.36
N ALA A 224 -32.03 5.32 4.21
CA ALA A 224 -32.74 4.89 3.00
C ALA A 224 -33.31 3.48 3.13
N VAL A 225 -32.78 2.64 4.02
CA VAL A 225 -33.38 1.33 4.27
C VAL A 225 -34.74 1.53 4.96
N PRO A 226 -35.85 1.06 4.35
CA PRO A 226 -37.18 1.12 4.97
C PRO A 226 -37.17 0.56 6.39
N MET A 227 -37.67 1.34 7.34
CA MET A 227 -37.87 0.93 8.74
C MET A 227 -39.29 0.42 8.92
N THR A 228 -39.44 -0.64 9.71
CA THR A 228 -40.74 -1.04 10.26
C THR A 228 -41.32 0.10 11.11
N PRO A 229 -42.64 0.14 11.35
CA PRO A 229 -43.24 1.16 12.21
C PRO A 229 -42.59 1.26 13.60
N ALA A 230 -42.32 0.12 14.25
CA ALA A 230 -41.67 0.06 15.56
C ALA A 230 -40.22 0.57 15.54
N GLU A 231 -39.44 0.19 14.53
CA GLU A 231 -38.08 0.73 14.34
C GLU A 231 -38.07 2.25 14.15
N ARG A 232 -39.06 2.76 13.40
CA ARG A 232 -39.20 4.19 13.12
C ARG A 232 -39.57 4.98 14.37
N GLU A 233 -40.49 4.46 15.17
CA GLU A 233 -40.86 5.05 16.45
C GLU A 233 -39.66 5.09 17.41
N TYR A 234 -38.94 3.98 17.54
CA TYR A 234 -37.73 3.90 18.36
C TYR A 234 -36.66 4.88 17.89
N TYR A 235 -36.36 4.91 16.58
CA TYR A 235 -35.36 5.83 16.02
C TYR A 235 -35.75 7.29 16.25
N THR A 236 -37.03 7.63 16.10
CA THR A 236 -37.55 8.98 16.32
C THR A 236 -37.40 9.39 17.78
N ALA A 237 -37.82 8.53 18.71
CA ALA A 237 -37.65 8.75 20.14
C ALA A 237 -36.17 8.88 20.54
N LEU A 238 -35.31 8.04 19.95
CA LEU A 238 -33.86 8.08 20.16
C LEU A 238 -33.25 9.39 19.67
N CYS A 239 -33.72 9.96 18.55
CA CYS A 239 -33.20 11.23 18.04
C CYS A 239 -33.76 12.47 18.72
N VAL A 240 -34.89 12.34 19.42
CA VAL A 240 -35.41 13.42 20.28
C VAL A 240 -34.72 13.44 21.64
N LYS A 241 -34.51 12.25 22.25
CA LYS A 241 -34.02 12.14 23.63
C LYS A 241 -32.53 11.85 23.75
N GLY A 242 -31.92 11.30 22.70
CA GLY A 242 -30.52 10.88 22.68
C GLY A 242 -29.61 11.85 21.94
N THR A 243 -28.33 11.50 21.92
CA THR A 243 -27.28 12.22 21.21
C THR A 243 -27.30 11.90 19.72
N LYS A 244 -26.73 12.81 18.91
CA LYS A 244 -26.43 12.52 17.50
C LYS A 244 -25.55 11.27 17.33
N GLY A 245 -24.77 10.87 18.35
CA GLY A 245 -23.94 9.66 18.30
C GLY A 245 -24.78 8.38 18.40
N GLU A 246 -25.81 8.38 19.22
CA GLU A 246 -26.69 7.23 19.43
C GLU A 246 -27.58 6.95 18.20
N CYS A 247 -28.16 7.99 17.58
CA CYS A 247 -28.88 7.84 16.31
C CYS A 247 -28.00 7.21 15.22
N ARG A 248 -26.74 7.66 15.12
CA ARG A 248 -25.78 7.13 14.15
C ARG A 248 -25.42 5.68 14.45
N SER A 249 -25.26 5.34 15.73
CA SER A 249 -24.95 3.98 16.17
C SER A 249 -26.09 3.00 15.85
N PHE A 250 -27.34 3.42 16.05
CA PHE A 250 -28.53 2.66 15.66
C PHE A 250 -28.54 2.37 14.15
N LEU A 251 -28.40 3.40 13.31
CA LEU A 251 -28.37 3.24 11.86
C LEU A 251 -27.25 2.30 11.39
N LYS A 252 -26.07 2.40 12.02
CA LYS A 252 -24.91 1.56 11.71
C LYS A 252 -25.15 0.10 12.08
N LEU A 253 -25.65 -0.16 13.29
CA LEU A 253 -26.01 -1.49 13.77
C LEU A 253 -27.03 -2.13 12.82
N ARG A 254 -28.09 -1.39 12.50
CA ARG A 254 -29.14 -1.81 11.58
C ARG A 254 -28.60 -2.18 10.20
N LEU A 255 -27.80 -1.32 9.58
CA LEU A 255 -27.20 -1.59 8.26
C LEU A 255 -26.32 -2.84 8.28
N ASN A 256 -25.57 -3.08 9.35
CA ASN A 256 -24.72 -4.26 9.47
C ASN A 256 -25.52 -5.56 9.60
N ILE A 257 -26.64 -5.53 10.33
CA ILE A 257 -27.57 -6.67 10.42
C ILE A 257 -28.14 -6.98 9.02
N LEU A 258 -28.64 -5.95 8.31
CA LEU A 258 -29.23 -6.11 6.97
C LEU A 258 -28.22 -6.64 5.93
N LYS A 259 -26.97 -6.19 5.98
CA LYS A 259 -25.89 -6.73 5.15
C LYS A 259 -25.59 -8.19 5.49
N GLY A 260 -25.56 -8.51 6.78
CA GLY A 260 -25.32 -9.87 7.26
C GLY A 260 -26.44 -10.84 6.89
N GLU A 261 -27.69 -10.38 6.86
CA GLU A 261 -28.84 -11.22 6.55
C GLU A 261 -29.14 -11.37 5.05
N ALA A 262 -28.59 -10.48 4.21
CA ALA A 262 -28.85 -10.44 2.77
C ALA A 262 -28.60 -11.79 2.07
N ARG A 263 -27.66 -12.59 2.59
CA ARG A 263 -27.28 -13.92 2.08
C ARG A 263 -28.24 -15.06 2.44
N PHE A 264 -29.19 -14.84 3.34
CA PHE A 264 -30.14 -15.87 3.77
C PHE A 264 -31.51 -15.70 3.09
N PRO A 265 -32.29 -16.77 2.88
CA PRO A 265 -33.62 -16.68 2.28
C PRO A 265 -34.62 -15.99 3.21
N GLU A 266 -35.70 -15.44 2.63
CA GLU A 266 -36.84 -14.92 3.41
C GLU A 266 -37.44 -16.01 4.31
N GLY A 267 -37.88 -15.63 5.52
CA GLY A 267 -38.39 -16.57 6.52
C GLY A 267 -37.32 -17.37 7.28
N ALA A 268 -36.03 -17.19 6.99
CA ALA A 268 -34.96 -17.82 7.77
C ALA A 268 -34.95 -17.32 9.22
N ARG A 269 -34.75 -18.25 10.17
CA ARG A 269 -34.54 -17.95 11.59
C ARG A 269 -33.08 -17.60 11.81
N LEU A 270 -32.81 -16.36 12.21
CA LEU A 270 -31.47 -15.79 12.28
C LEU A 270 -31.15 -15.27 13.68
N ALA A 271 -29.86 -15.24 13.99
CA ALA A 271 -29.30 -14.59 15.16
C ALA A 271 -28.27 -13.54 14.74
N ALA A 272 -28.50 -12.29 15.14
CA ALA A 272 -27.53 -11.20 15.03
C ALA A 272 -26.76 -11.05 16.35
N ILE A 273 -25.46 -11.33 16.31
CA ILE A 273 -24.56 -11.25 17.46
C ILE A 273 -23.75 -9.95 17.36
N TYR A 274 -23.96 -9.04 18.30
CA TYR A 274 -23.24 -7.79 18.42
C TYR A 274 -22.12 -7.90 19.46
N TYR A 275 -20.91 -7.54 19.08
CA TYR A 275 -19.72 -7.55 19.93
C TYR A 275 -19.38 -6.11 20.35
N PRO A 276 -19.65 -5.69 21.60
CA PRO A 276 -19.43 -4.30 22.01
C PRO A 276 -17.97 -3.85 21.97
N THR A 277 -17.02 -4.78 22.08
CA THR A 277 -15.59 -4.52 22.11
C THR A 277 -15.04 -3.95 20.80
N ASN A 278 -15.63 -4.33 19.67
CA ASN A 278 -15.19 -3.91 18.34
C ASN A 278 -16.35 -3.42 17.44
N HIS A 279 -17.56 -3.32 17.99
CA HIS A 279 -18.79 -2.94 17.30
C HIS A 279 -19.12 -3.77 16.06
N GLN A 280 -18.63 -5.02 16.00
CA GLN A 280 -18.95 -5.93 14.90
C GLN A 280 -20.31 -6.60 15.11
N VAL A 281 -20.96 -6.93 14.00
CA VAL A 281 -22.19 -7.71 13.97
C VAL A 281 -21.95 -8.93 13.11
N ARG A 282 -22.28 -10.11 13.64
CA ARG A 282 -22.27 -11.36 12.89
C ARG A 282 -23.70 -11.89 12.82
N VAL A 283 -24.20 -12.16 11.61
CA VAL A 283 -25.51 -12.77 11.39
C VAL A 283 -25.32 -14.22 10.97
N ILE A 284 -25.92 -15.15 11.71
CA ILE A 284 -25.88 -16.60 11.47
C ILE A 284 -27.31 -17.17 11.53
N THR A 285 -27.50 -18.41 11.10
CA THR A 285 -28.77 -19.12 11.35
C THR A 285 -28.89 -19.46 12.83
N GLU A 286 -30.12 -19.55 13.34
CA GLU A 286 -30.36 -19.91 14.74
C GLU A 286 -29.80 -21.31 15.07
N GLU A 287 -29.82 -22.24 14.12
CA GLU A 287 -29.21 -23.58 14.26
C GLU A 287 -27.69 -23.55 14.49
N GLN A 288 -27.01 -22.51 14.00
CA GLN A 288 -25.57 -22.32 14.15
C GLN A 288 -25.20 -21.60 15.46
N LEU A 289 -26.20 -21.15 16.22
CA LEU A 289 -25.98 -20.40 17.43
C LEU A 289 -25.68 -21.38 18.58
N ASP A 290 -24.42 -21.38 19.00
CA ASP A 290 -23.98 -22.06 20.22
C ASP A 290 -23.66 -21.00 21.28
N ASP A 291 -24.57 -20.83 22.25
CA ASP A 291 -24.46 -19.81 23.30
C ASP A 291 -23.20 -20.01 24.17
N SER A 292 -22.65 -21.23 24.25
CA SER A 292 -21.44 -21.52 25.03
C SER A 292 -20.14 -20.99 24.38
N LEU A 293 -20.17 -20.76 23.07
CA LEU A 293 -19.02 -20.27 22.28
C LEU A 293 -19.06 -18.75 22.09
N ILE A 294 -20.07 -18.07 22.63
CA ILE A 294 -20.26 -16.63 22.48
C ILE A 294 -19.57 -15.89 23.62
N HIS A 295 -18.85 -14.83 23.28
CA HIS A 295 -18.18 -13.99 24.27
C HIS A 295 -19.21 -13.43 25.28
N PRO A 296 -18.94 -13.45 26.60
CA PRO A 296 -19.94 -13.10 27.65
C PRO A 296 -20.60 -11.73 27.49
N ASN A 297 -19.87 -10.76 26.94
CA ASN A 297 -20.35 -9.40 26.72
C ASN A 297 -21.08 -9.20 25.38
N ALA A 298 -21.24 -10.23 24.55
CA ALA A 298 -21.99 -10.10 23.31
C ALA A 298 -23.48 -9.90 23.59
N ARG A 299 -24.17 -9.25 22.66
CA ARG A 299 -25.62 -9.09 22.68
C ARG A 299 -26.21 -9.86 21.50
N ILE A 300 -27.25 -10.64 21.74
CA ILE A 300 -27.84 -11.52 20.73
C ILE A 300 -29.28 -11.06 20.46
N LEU A 301 -29.61 -10.88 19.20
CA LEU A 301 -30.97 -10.64 18.72
C LEU A 301 -31.39 -11.82 17.84
N ARG A 302 -32.45 -12.55 18.24
CA ARG A 302 -33.04 -13.64 17.46
C ARG A 302 -34.29 -13.14 16.75
N TYR A 303 -34.42 -13.43 15.45
CA TYR A 303 -35.51 -12.91 14.63
C TYR A 303 -35.74 -13.76 13.37
N ILE A 304 -36.88 -13.55 12.72
CA ILE A 304 -37.19 -14.17 11.42
C ILE A 304 -37.01 -13.12 10.32
N LYS A 305 -36.19 -13.43 9.31
CA LYS A 305 -36.00 -12.53 8.17
C LYS A 305 -37.33 -12.22 7.49
N GLY A 306 -37.60 -10.93 7.26
CA GLY A 306 -38.83 -10.44 6.63
C GLY A 306 -40.04 -10.30 7.56
N LYS A 307 -39.93 -10.68 8.84
CA LYS A 307 -41.00 -10.51 9.84
C LYS A 307 -40.58 -9.55 10.94
N ALA A 308 -41.56 -8.83 11.52
CA ALA A 308 -41.36 -8.00 12.71
C ALA A 308 -41.26 -8.81 14.01
N GLU A 309 -41.32 -10.14 13.91
CA GLU A 309 -41.35 -11.06 15.05
C GLU A 309 -39.92 -11.26 15.60
N ILE A 310 -39.67 -10.66 16.76
CA ILE A 310 -38.50 -10.97 17.58
C ILE A 310 -38.79 -12.28 18.30
N ILE A 311 -37.89 -13.25 18.17
CA ILE A 311 -38.01 -14.52 18.89
C ILE A 311 -37.56 -14.24 20.32
N PRO A 312 -38.42 -14.44 21.34
CA PRO A 312 -38.03 -14.22 22.72
C PRO A 312 -36.77 -15.03 23.05
N LEU A 313 -35.90 -14.48 23.90
CA LEU A 313 -34.94 -15.31 24.62
C LEU A 313 -35.76 -16.37 25.34
N VAL A 314 -35.53 -17.65 25.02
CA VAL A 314 -36.08 -18.75 25.81
C VAL A 314 -35.69 -18.43 27.25
N ALA A 315 -36.70 -18.23 28.10
CA ALA A 315 -36.50 -17.93 29.51
C ALA A 315 -35.54 -18.98 30.08
N GLU A 316 -34.61 -18.51 30.91
CA GLU A 316 -33.76 -19.38 31.72
C GLU A 316 -34.63 -20.51 32.28
N SER A 317 -34.29 -21.74 31.91
CA SER A 317 -34.84 -22.92 32.56
C SER A 317 -34.51 -22.83 34.05
N GLU A 318 -35.54 -22.91 34.90
CA GLU A 318 -35.44 -23.17 36.34
C GLU A 318 -34.46 -24.31 36.67
#